data_AF-A0AAV5R8M2-F1
#
_entry.id   AF-A0AAV5R8M2-F1
#
_cell.length_a   1.000
_cell.length_b   1.000
_cell.length_c   1.000
_cell.angle_alpha   90.00
_cell.angle_beta   90.00
_cell.angle_gamma   90.00
#
_symmetry.space_group_name_H-M   'P 1'
#
loop_
_entity.id
_entity.type
_entity.pdbx_description
1 polymer ?
#
loop_
_entity_poly.entity_id
_entity_poly.type
_entity_poly.pdbx_seq_one_letter_code
_entity_poly.pdbx_strand_id
1 'polypeptide(L)'
;MSTKEDIRKKYNFRPFIEAPPSKEVIDTLDIALIDLSKFDKGIEARKELANQLEKSLTEYGFFKLINHGISHEFLETMKSICQSTFETTDEVKANFFAGKDIIDEDKGLELGVIRGTGFKPRGYWTYTNETKDNVEFYNFRHFNHPKIFNNKIKYPEFVKENLSEVQDYFSFLHTEIQRKVLTLMDIILELPEGELYNKYFKVIENKTRESGTGFGRFLLYHPVNDDYNNKTSSTWLRGHTDAGGLTYILSQSILSLQVRTYDDNKWKYVSHTPDALIVNIGDTMKFITGGYFKSSVHRVHTAPADQQGFTRSTIIYFASPRLDIFMDPEEINSPKLNRKGILRDENLRRITVGDWDEAKGQFFNKTSANRKNNLLILGRESIGSLIGETTITIPV
;
A
#
# COMPACT_ATOMS: atom_id res chain seq x y z
N MET A 1 5.09 -1.39 -36.91
CA MET A 1 4.86 -1.13 -35.47
C MET A 1 6.22 -1.03 -34.81
N SER A 2 6.39 -0.16 -33.82
CA SER A 2 7.61 -0.13 -33.00
C SER A 2 7.77 -1.45 -32.24
N THR A 3 8.99 -1.92 -32.02
CA THR A 3 9.26 -3.06 -31.15
C THR A 3 9.19 -2.67 -29.67
N LYS A 4 9.11 -3.66 -28.77
CA LYS A 4 9.25 -3.45 -27.31
C LYS A 4 10.55 -2.73 -26.96
N GLU A 5 11.61 -2.99 -27.72
CA GLU A 5 12.94 -2.40 -27.54
C GLU A 5 13.01 -0.95 -28.02
N ASP A 6 12.36 -0.62 -29.14
CA ASP A 6 12.19 0.77 -29.60
C ASP A 6 11.40 1.61 -28.58
N ILE A 7 10.31 1.05 -28.02
CA ILE A 7 9.51 1.71 -26.99
C ILE A 7 10.35 1.88 -25.71
N ARG A 8 11.04 0.82 -25.25
CA ARG A 8 11.95 0.91 -24.09
C ARG A 8 13.01 2.00 -24.29
N LYS A 9 13.62 2.10 -25.46
CA LYS A 9 14.59 3.15 -25.80
C LYS A 9 13.95 4.56 -25.80
N LYS A 10 12.74 4.71 -26.37
CA LYS A 10 12.00 5.99 -26.40
C LYS A 10 11.70 6.54 -25.00
N TYR A 11 11.44 5.66 -24.03
CA TYR A 11 11.11 6.02 -22.64
C TYR A 11 12.30 5.80 -21.68
N ASN A 12 13.55 5.85 -22.18
CA ASN A 12 14.77 5.82 -21.37
C ASN A 12 14.94 4.58 -20.45
N PHE A 13 14.34 3.45 -20.83
CA PHE A 13 14.37 2.23 -20.02
C PHE A 13 15.80 1.75 -19.75
N ARG A 14 16.13 1.66 -18.46
CA ARG A 14 17.44 1.27 -17.93
C ARG A 14 17.28 0.69 -16.51
N PRO A 15 18.28 -0.04 -15.99
CA PRO A 15 18.29 -0.47 -14.59
C PRO A 15 18.10 0.71 -13.64
N PHE A 16 17.19 0.56 -12.67
CA PHE A 16 17.00 1.57 -11.63
C PHE A 16 18.21 1.59 -10.67
N ILE A 17 18.75 2.77 -10.40
CA ILE A 17 19.88 2.93 -9.48
C ILE A 17 19.34 3.19 -8.07
N GLU A 18 19.39 2.15 -7.22
CA GLU A 18 19.04 2.28 -5.80
C GLU A 18 20.09 3.09 -5.03
N ALA A 19 19.65 3.71 -3.92
CA ALA A 19 20.60 4.28 -2.96
C ALA A 19 21.46 3.17 -2.35
N PRO A 20 22.76 3.40 -2.04
CA PRO A 20 23.48 2.50 -1.16
C PRO A 20 22.81 2.50 0.24
N PRO A 21 22.92 1.41 1.03
CA PRO A 21 22.50 1.42 2.43
C PRO A 21 23.17 2.59 3.18
N SER A 22 22.39 3.35 3.94
CA SER A 22 22.92 4.50 4.70
C SER A 22 23.97 4.06 5.73
N LYS A 23 24.97 4.91 5.92
CA LYS A 23 26.03 4.76 6.92
C LYS A 23 25.66 5.41 8.26
N GLU A 24 24.55 6.13 8.33
CA GLU A 24 24.07 6.75 9.56
C GLU A 24 23.52 5.69 10.53
N VAL A 25 23.88 5.79 11.81
CA VAL A 25 23.38 4.88 12.86
C VAL A 25 22.00 5.38 13.32
N ILE A 26 20.95 4.70 12.85
CA ILE A 26 19.56 5.10 13.04
C ILE A 26 18.78 3.97 13.72
N ASP A 27 17.97 4.29 14.72
CA ASP A 27 17.06 3.34 15.37
C ASP A 27 15.95 2.91 14.39
N THR A 28 15.98 1.64 14.01
CA THR A 28 14.99 1.03 13.12
C THR A 28 14.05 0.11 13.90
N LEU A 29 12.79 0.07 13.50
CA LEU A 29 11.82 -0.88 14.04
C LEU A 29 12.20 -2.30 13.60
N ASP A 30 12.44 -3.17 14.58
CA ASP A 30 12.57 -4.61 14.36
C ASP A 30 11.16 -5.20 14.15
N ILE A 31 10.88 -5.64 12.93
CA ILE A 31 9.61 -6.22 12.51
C ILE A 31 9.83 -7.63 11.97
N ALA A 32 8.89 -8.54 12.24
CA ALA A 32 9.06 -9.96 11.94
C ALA A 32 9.41 -10.21 10.47
N LEU A 33 10.43 -11.04 10.25
CA LEU A 33 10.92 -11.43 8.92
C LEU A 33 10.44 -12.85 8.59
N ILE A 34 9.37 -12.94 7.81
CA ILE A 34 8.66 -14.20 7.52
C ILE A 34 9.22 -14.83 6.24
N ASP A 35 9.77 -16.03 6.36
CA ASP A 35 10.29 -16.83 5.25
C ASP A 35 9.18 -17.68 4.61
N LEU A 36 8.60 -17.18 3.52
CA LEU A 36 7.47 -17.85 2.86
C LEU A 36 7.85 -19.15 2.13
N SER A 37 9.14 -19.47 1.95
CA SER A 37 9.57 -20.78 1.45
C SER A 37 9.25 -21.93 2.42
N LYS A 38 8.97 -21.61 3.69
CA LYS A 38 8.56 -22.59 4.71
C LYS A 38 7.06 -22.89 4.69
N PHE A 39 6.23 -22.05 4.07
CA PHE A 39 4.77 -22.16 4.12
C PHE A 39 4.23 -23.51 3.60
N ASP A 40 4.84 -24.02 2.54
CA ASP A 40 4.40 -25.26 1.87
C ASP A 40 4.97 -26.53 2.54
N LYS A 41 5.73 -26.40 3.64
CA LYS A 41 6.32 -27.54 4.40
C LYS A 41 5.35 -28.22 5.37
N GLY A 42 4.06 -27.93 5.27
CA GLY A 42 2.98 -28.52 6.08
C GLY A 42 2.48 -27.63 7.23
N ILE A 43 1.47 -28.12 7.94
CA ILE A 43 0.72 -27.36 8.96
C ILE A 43 1.59 -26.87 10.12
N GLU A 44 2.52 -27.68 10.62
CA GLU A 44 3.38 -27.26 11.76
C GLU A 44 4.33 -26.12 11.35
N ALA A 45 4.89 -26.15 10.13
CA ALA A 45 5.67 -25.03 9.61
C ALA A 45 4.83 -23.75 9.46
N ARG A 46 3.55 -23.86 9.08
CA ARG A 46 2.63 -22.71 9.04
C ARG A 46 2.29 -22.18 10.43
N LYS A 47 2.13 -23.04 11.44
CA LYS A 47 1.97 -22.62 12.84
C LYS A 47 3.21 -21.90 13.36
N GLU A 48 4.41 -22.35 13.03
CA GLU A 48 5.65 -21.63 13.38
C GLU A 48 5.71 -20.24 12.77
N LEU A 49 5.38 -20.11 11.47
CA LEU A 49 5.32 -18.80 10.79
C LEU A 49 4.20 -17.90 11.38
N ALA A 50 3.05 -18.47 11.70
CA ALA A 50 1.94 -17.78 12.35
C ALA A 50 2.34 -17.22 13.73
N ASN A 51 3.04 -18.02 14.55
CA ASN A 51 3.54 -17.60 15.86
C ASN A 51 4.59 -16.47 15.74
N GLN A 52 5.47 -16.52 14.73
CA GLN A 52 6.43 -15.43 14.44
C GLN A 52 5.73 -14.15 13.99
N LEU A 53 4.66 -14.28 13.21
CA LEU A 53 3.90 -13.16 12.64
C LEU A 53 2.99 -12.48 13.67
N GLU A 54 2.39 -13.20 14.62
CA GLU A 54 1.36 -12.68 15.53
C GLU A 54 1.81 -11.45 16.33
N LYS A 55 3.02 -11.46 16.89
CA LYS A 55 3.57 -10.29 17.61
C LYS A 55 3.62 -9.06 16.70
N SER A 56 4.12 -9.23 15.48
CA SER A 56 4.22 -8.15 14.49
C SER A 56 2.85 -7.57 14.11
N LEU A 57 1.81 -8.42 14.00
CA LEU A 57 0.44 -7.96 13.71
C LEU A 57 -0.24 -7.26 14.89
N THR A 58 0.05 -7.69 16.12
CA THR A 58 -0.64 -7.23 17.33
C THR A 58 0.05 -6.06 18.04
N GLU A 59 1.34 -5.84 17.81
CA GLU A 59 2.09 -4.67 18.32
C GLU A 59 2.33 -3.59 17.26
N TYR A 60 2.75 -3.97 16.04
CA TYR A 60 3.24 -3.00 15.04
C TYR A 60 2.38 -2.89 13.78
N GLY A 61 1.56 -3.87 13.47
CA GLY A 61 0.82 -3.90 12.20
C GLY A 61 1.70 -4.00 10.95
N PHE A 62 2.99 -4.28 11.11
CA PHE A 62 4.02 -4.28 10.07
C PHE A 62 4.91 -5.53 10.20
N PHE A 63 5.30 -6.11 9.08
CA PHE A 63 6.22 -7.24 8.97
C PHE A 63 6.91 -7.25 7.59
N LYS A 64 7.83 -8.18 7.38
CA LYS A 64 8.53 -8.39 6.10
C LYS A 64 8.33 -9.82 5.62
N LEU A 65 8.34 -10.01 4.31
CA LEU A 65 8.34 -11.30 3.64
C LEU A 65 9.63 -11.48 2.84
N ILE A 66 10.26 -12.64 2.95
CA ILE A 66 11.37 -13.08 2.10
C ILE A 66 11.08 -14.44 1.49
N ASN A 67 11.85 -14.80 0.46
CA ASN A 67 11.70 -16.05 -0.30
C ASN A 67 10.26 -16.30 -0.79
N HIS A 68 9.57 -15.22 -1.17
CA HIS A 68 8.16 -15.22 -1.58
C HIS A 68 7.94 -15.69 -3.03
N GLY A 69 8.98 -16.13 -3.74
CA GLY A 69 8.90 -16.73 -5.07
C GLY A 69 8.95 -15.76 -6.26
N ILE A 70 9.19 -14.47 -6.02
CA ILE A 70 9.50 -13.50 -7.09
C ILE A 70 11.03 -13.42 -7.20
N SER A 71 11.58 -13.53 -8.42
CA SER A 71 13.04 -13.48 -8.61
C SER A 71 13.58 -12.04 -8.55
N HIS A 72 14.86 -11.91 -8.16
CA HIS A 72 15.56 -10.64 -8.10
C HIS A 72 15.52 -9.90 -9.46
N GLU A 73 15.76 -10.59 -10.57
CA GLU A 73 15.78 -10.02 -11.92
C GLU A 73 14.41 -9.46 -12.33
N PHE A 74 13.32 -10.10 -11.88
CA PHE A 74 11.98 -9.59 -12.12
C PHE A 74 11.67 -8.36 -11.26
N LEU A 75 12.15 -8.32 -10.00
CA LEU A 75 12.04 -7.13 -9.15
C LEU A 75 12.82 -5.95 -9.74
N GLU A 76 14.05 -6.15 -10.23
CA GLU A 76 14.84 -5.13 -10.92
C GLU A 76 14.18 -4.66 -12.23
N THR A 77 13.58 -5.58 -12.99
CA THR A 77 12.77 -5.25 -14.16
C THR A 77 11.58 -4.37 -13.77
N MET A 78 10.87 -4.71 -12.70
CA MET A 78 9.73 -3.94 -12.19
C MET A 78 10.16 -2.55 -11.67
N LYS A 79 11.30 -2.42 -10.98
CA LYS A 79 11.87 -1.11 -10.58
C LYS A 79 12.17 -0.23 -11.82
N SER A 80 12.70 -0.83 -12.88
CA SER A 80 13.03 -0.16 -14.15
C SER A 80 11.77 0.28 -14.92
N ILE A 81 10.73 -0.56 -14.96
CA ILE A 81 9.41 -0.20 -15.51
C ILE A 81 8.79 0.93 -14.68
N CYS A 82 8.88 0.87 -13.35
CA CYS A 82 8.38 1.90 -12.44
C CYS A 82 9.02 3.26 -12.74
N GLN A 83 10.35 3.34 -12.90
CA GLN A 83 11.03 4.60 -13.26
C GLN A 83 10.57 5.13 -14.61
N SER A 84 10.67 4.31 -15.65
CA SER A 84 10.45 4.72 -17.04
C SER A 84 8.99 5.08 -17.35
N THR A 85 8.05 4.60 -16.53
CA THR A 85 6.63 5.02 -16.56
C THR A 85 6.48 6.55 -16.42
N PHE A 86 7.38 7.22 -15.69
CA PHE A 86 7.33 8.66 -15.47
C PHE A 86 8.22 9.48 -16.42
N GLU A 87 9.05 8.82 -17.23
CA GLU A 87 9.93 9.45 -18.22
C GLU A 87 9.18 9.73 -19.54
N THR A 88 8.08 10.46 -19.39
CA THR A 88 7.17 10.88 -20.44
C THR A 88 6.76 12.33 -20.25
N THR A 89 6.21 12.96 -21.29
CA THR A 89 5.82 14.38 -21.27
C THR A 89 4.63 14.65 -20.35
N ASP A 90 4.51 15.89 -19.86
CA ASP A 90 3.36 16.32 -19.06
C ASP A 90 2.05 16.27 -19.85
N GLU A 91 2.10 16.43 -21.18
CA GLU A 91 0.94 16.23 -22.07
C GLU A 91 0.42 14.78 -21.97
N VAL A 92 1.31 13.78 -22.00
CA VAL A 92 0.92 12.38 -21.79
C VAL A 92 0.38 12.18 -20.37
N LYS A 93 1.02 12.76 -19.34
CA LYS A 93 0.55 12.64 -17.94
C LYS A 93 -0.84 13.25 -17.75
N ALA A 94 -1.13 14.40 -18.36
CA ALA A 94 -2.44 15.05 -18.35
C ALA A 94 -3.49 14.29 -19.20
N ASN A 95 -3.07 13.65 -20.28
CA ASN A 95 -3.95 12.82 -21.09
C ASN A 95 -4.42 11.58 -20.32
N PHE A 96 -3.53 10.95 -19.53
CA PHE A 96 -3.82 9.78 -18.68
C PHE A 96 -3.89 10.13 -17.19
N PHE A 97 -4.50 11.26 -16.83
CA PHE A 97 -4.64 11.68 -15.42
C PHE A 97 -5.50 10.69 -14.59
N ALA A 98 -5.10 10.44 -13.35
CA ALA A 98 -5.71 9.46 -12.46
C ALA A 98 -7.20 9.74 -12.20
N GLY A 99 -8.07 8.79 -12.57
CA GLY A 99 -9.51 8.89 -12.39
C GLY A 99 -10.24 9.75 -13.43
N LYS A 100 -9.55 10.16 -14.52
CA LYS A 100 -10.14 10.90 -15.64
C LYS A 100 -11.04 10.03 -16.53
N ASP A 101 -10.54 8.88 -16.95
CA ASP A 101 -11.31 7.87 -17.69
C ASP A 101 -11.99 6.93 -16.67
N ILE A 102 -13.32 6.86 -16.68
CA ILE A 102 -14.12 5.97 -15.82
C ILE A 102 -14.79 4.91 -16.69
N ILE A 103 -14.46 3.64 -16.44
CA ILE A 103 -15.12 2.48 -17.09
C ILE A 103 -16.39 2.06 -16.32
N ASP A 104 -17.23 1.23 -16.93
CA ASP A 104 -18.49 0.77 -16.31
C ASP A 104 -18.28 0.14 -14.92
N GLU A 105 -17.20 -0.60 -14.75
CA GLU A 105 -16.84 -1.28 -13.51
C GLU A 105 -16.43 -0.35 -12.36
N ASP A 106 -16.07 0.91 -12.67
CA ASP A 106 -15.71 1.95 -11.70
C ASP A 106 -16.85 2.95 -11.44
N LYS A 107 -18.00 2.83 -12.14
CA LYS A 107 -19.17 3.68 -11.91
C LYS A 107 -19.63 3.61 -10.46
N GLY A 108 -19.99 4.75 -9.88
CA GLY A 108 -20.43 4.85 -8.48
C GLY A 108 -19.30 4.75 -7.44
N LEU A 109 -18.02 4.75 -7.86
CA LEU A 109 -16.89 4.84 -6.94
C LEU A 109 -16.23 6.22 -7.05
N GLU A 110 -16.03 6.92 -5.93
CA GLU A 110 -15.37 8.25 -5.91
C GLU A 110 -13.84 8.16 -5.99
N LEU A 111 -13.32 7.54 -7.06
CA LEU A 111 -11.91 7.14 -7.12
C LEU A 111 -10.93 8.31 -7.02
N GLY A 112 -11.22 9.39 -7.75
CA GLY A 112 -10.37 10.57 -7.87
C GLY A 112 -8.92 10.26 -8.25
N VAL A 113 -8.04 11.23 -8.00
CA VAL A 113 -6.60 11.11 -8.27
C VAL A 113 -5.94 10.00 -7.44
N ILE A 114 -6.49 9.67 -6.27
CA ILE A 114 -5.86 8.77 -5.31
C ILE A 114 -5.99 7.31 -5.76
N ARG A 115 -7.18 6.90 -6.19
CA ARG A 115 -7.52 5.48 -6.44
C ARG A 115 -7.83 5.18 -7.90
N GLY A 116 -8.05 6.21 -8.72
CA GLY A 116 -8.34 6.07 -10.14
C GLY A 116 -7.09 5.66 -10.91
N THR A 117 -7.25 4.82 -11.93
CA THR A 117 -6.16 4.44 -12.86
C THR A 117 -5.61 5.67 -13.56
N GLY A 118 -4.28 5.74 -13.74
CA GLY A 118 -3.59 6.85 -14.39
C GLY A 118 -2.58 7.58 -13.50
N PHE A 119 -2.05 8.70 -14.01
CA PHE A 119 -1.04 9.53 -13.36
C PHE A 119 -1.62 10.52 -12.33
N LYS A 120 -0.95 10.60 -11.19
CA LYS A 120 -0.88 11.83 -10.38
C LYS A 120 0.46 12.52 -10.70
N PRO A 121 0.46 13.71 -11.33
CA PRO A 121 1.70 14.44 -11.61
C PRO A 121 2.29 15.03 -10.34
N ARG A 122 3.60 15.31 -10.37
CA ARG A 122 4.34 16.00 -9.31
C ARG A 122 3.72 17.38 -9.05
N GLY A 123 3.61 17.76 -7.78
CA GLY A 123 3.11 19.08 -7.38
C GLY A 123 1.60 19.29 -7.52
N TYR A 124 0.84 18.21 -7.76
CA TYR A 124 -0.63 18.26 -7.72
C TYR A 124 -1.15 18.56 -6.30
N TRP A 125 -0.53 18.00 -5.27
CA TRP A 125 -0.82 18.36 -3.88
C TRP A 125 0.04 19.54 -3.44
N THR A 126 -0.54 20.36 -2.57
CA THR A 126 0.06 21.61 -2.08
C THR A 126 0.06 21.58 -0.55
N TYR A 127 1.24 21.78 0.05
CA TYR A 127 1.45 21.98 1.49
C TYR A 127 0.70 23.26 1.95
N THR A 128 0.52 23.43 3.26
CA THR A 128 -0.17 24.60 3.82
C THR A 128 0.56 25.92 3.54
N ASN A 129 1.88 25.90 3.48
CA ASN A 129 2.77 27.00 3.07
C ASN A 129 2.98 27.11 1.55
N GLU A 130 2.03 26.63 0.74
CA GLU A 130 2.03 26.69 -0.73
C GLU A 130 3.13 25.89 -1.45
N THR A 131 4.06 25.27 -0.71
CA THR A 131 5.05 24.34 -1.28
C THR A 131 4.34 23.22 -2.05
N LYS A 132 4.90 22.82 -3.19
CA LYS A 132 4.37 21.74 -4.02
C LYS A 132 5.01 20.41 -3.63
N ASP A 133 4.27 19.31 -3.78
CA ASP A 133 4.85 17.99 -3.53
C ASP A 133 5.96 17.60 -4.54
N ASN A 134 6.88 16.74 -4.10
CA ASN A 134 7.97 16.18 -4.91
C ASN A 134 7.66 14.77 -5.45
N VAL A 135 6.39 14.35 -5.45
CA VAL A 135 6.00 12.95 -5.64
C VAL A 135 5.02 12.76 -6.79
N GLU A 136 5.29 11.82 -7.69
CA GLU A 136 4.36 11.40 -8.73
C GLU A 136 4.05 9.92 -8.63
N PHE A 137 2.87 9.51 -9.10
CA PHE A 137 2.49 8.09 -9.13
C PHE A 137 1.63 7.72 -10.32
N TYR A 138 1.59 6.43 -10.64
CA TYR A 138 0.68 5.82 -11.60
C TYR A 138 -0.06 4.67 -10.91
N ASN A 139 -1.39 4.69 -10.94
CA ASN A 139 -2.22 3.63 -10.35
C ASN A 139 -2.68 2.61 -11.40
N PHE A 140 -2.78 1.35 -10.99
CA PHE A 140 -3.29 0.22 -11.75
C PHE A 140 -4.48 -0.43 -11.01
N ARG A 141 -5.68 -0.36 -11.60
CA ARG A 141 -6.87 -1.08 -11.10
C ARG A 141 -7.11 -2.33 -11.94
N HIS A 142 -7.92 -3.25 -11.43
CA HIS A 142 -8.49 -4.39 -12.17
C HIS A 142 -7.51 -5.42 -12.76
N PHE A 143 -6.23 -5.43 -12.39
CA PHE A 143 -5.24 -6.42 -12.89
C PHE A 143 -5.64 -7.89 -12.62
N ASN A 144 -6.37 -8.16 -11.53
CA ASN A 144 -6.99 -9.47 -11.25
C ASN A 144 -8.11 -9.88 -12.24
N HIS A 145 -8.47 -9.02 -13.20
CA HIS A 145 -9.50 -9.26 -14.21
C HIS A 145 -8.94 -9.00 -15.62
N PRO A 146 -8.22 -9.96 -16.22
CA PRO A 146 -7.44 -9.73 -17.45
C PRO A 146 -8.21 -9.12 -18.62
N LYS A 147 -9.49 -9.49 -18.81
CA LYS A 147 -10.35 -8.94 -19.87
C LYS A 147 -10.68 -7.47 -19.67
N ILE A 148 -10.74 -6.99 -18.42
CA ILE A 148 -10.95 -5.59 -18.08
C ILE A 148 -9.61 -4.86 -18.17
N PHE A 149 -8.59 -5.40 -17.48
CA PHE A 149 -7.25 -4.81 -17.39
C PHE A 149 -6.64 -4.52 -18.76
N ASN A 150 -6.68 -5.48 -19.68
CA ASN A 150 -5.96 -5.39 -20.96
C ASN A 150 -6.79 -4.74 -22.08
N ASN A 151 -8.13 -4.80 -22.01
CA ASN A 151 -9.00 -4.42 -23.14
C ASN A 151 -9.91 -3.20 -22.90
N LYS A 152 -10.27 -2.89 -21.64
CA LYS A 152 -11.18 -1.77 -21.33
C LYS A 152 -10.46 -0.50 -20.88
N ILE A 153 -9.29 -0.64 -20.27
CA ILE A 153 -8.52 0.47 -19.72
C ILE A 153 -7.60 1.04 -20.81
N LYS A 154 -7.54 2.38 -20.91
CA LYS A 154 -6.57 3.08 -21.77
C LYS A 154 -5.27 3.32 -21.00
N TYR A 155 -4.14 3.07 -21.64
CA TYR A 155 -2.81 3.26 -21.06
C TYR A 155 -1.93 4.11 -21.98
N PRO A 156 -0.97 4.88 -21.43
CA PRO A 156 0.10 5.45 -22.22
C PRO A 156 0.96 4.34 -22.84
N GLU A 157 1.58 4.62 -23.99
CA GLU A 157 2.31 3.64 -24.82
C GLU A 157 3.30 2.77 -24.01
N PHE A 158 4.16 3.38 -23.19
CA PHE A 158 5.13 2.65 -22.37
C PHE A 158 4.48 1.68 -21.37
N VAL A 159 3.43 2.13 -20.69
CA VAL A 159 2.72 1.29 -19.71
C VAL A 159 2.03 0.15 -20.43
N LYS A 160 1.40 0.41 -21.59
CA LYS A 160 0.74 -0.59 -22.42
C LYS A 160 1.71 -1.73 -22.81
N GLU A 161 2.95 -1.39 -23.15
CA GLU A 161 3.98 -2.32 -23.59
C GLU A 161 4.53 -3.24 -22.47
N ASN A 162 4.31 -2.86 -21.20
CA ASN A 162 4.77 -3.62 -20.02
C ASN A 162 3.60 -4.12 -19.15
N LEU A 163 2.37 -4.21 -19.71
CA LEU A 163 1.19 -4.67 -18.96
C LEU A 163 1.30 -6.11 -18.47
N SER A 164 2.00 -7.00 -19.18
CA SER A 164 2.20 -8.38 -18.70
C SER A 164 2.98 -8.38 -17.41
N GLU A 165 4.17 -7.78 -17.39
CA GLU A 165 5.02 -7.73 -16.19
C GLU A 165 4.29 -7.06 -15.01
N VAL A 166 3.55 -5.97 -15.27
CA VAL A 166 2.71 -5.28 -14.28
C VAL A 166 1.58 -6.17 -13.74
N GLN A 167 0.87 -6.86 -14.64
CA GLN A 167 -0.24 -7.74 -14.29
C GLN A 167 0.25 -8.94 -13.49
N ASP A 168 1.32 -9.59 -13.96
CA ASP A 168 1.92 -10.76 -13.34
C ASP A 168 2.37 -10.41 -11.91
N TYR A 169 3.07 -9.29 -11.71
CA TYR A 169 3.48 -8.83 -10.39
C TYR A 169 2.31 -8.60 -9.44
N PHE A 170 1.34 -7.74 -9.81
CA PHE A 170 0.25 -7.38 -8.90
C PHE A 170 -0.74 -8.53 -8.67
N SER A 171 -0.98 -9.37 -9.69
CA SER A 171 -1.85 -10.54 -9.54
C SER A 171 -1.18 -11.60 -8.66
N PHE A 172 0.13 -11.87 -8.82
CA PHE A 172 0.86 -12.83 -7.97
C PHE A 172 0.90 -12.39 -6.50
N LEU A 173 1.08 -11.08 -6.24
CA LEU A 173 0.95 -10.54 -4.88
C LEU A 173 -0.42 -10.85 -4.27
N HIS A 174 -1.50 -10.72 -5.03
CA HIS A 174 -2.86 -10.96 -4.56
C HIS A 174 -3.22 -12.46 -4.44
N THR A 175 -2.98 -13.26 -5.48
CA THR A 175 -3.47 -14.64 -5.54
C THR A 175 -2.57 -15.59 -4.77
N GLU A 176 -1.25 -15.38 -4.78
CA GLU A 176 -0.28 -16.29 -4.15
C GLU A 176 0.18 -15.77 -2.79
N ILE A 177 0.86 -14.62 -2.75
CA ILE A 177 1.52 -14.14 -1.54
C ILE A 177 0.50 -13.76 -0.46
N GLN A 178 -0.50 -12.96 -0.81
CA GLN A 178 -1.56 -12.57 0.11
C GLN A 178 -2.40 -13.76 0.57
N ARG A 179 -2.66 -14.75 -0.29
CA ARG A 179 -3.34 -15.99 0.13
C ARG A 179 -2.56 -16.68 1.24
N LYS A 180 -1.24 -16.83 1.08
CA LYS A 180 -0.36 -17.41 2.12
C LYS A 180 -0.36 -16.57 3.41
N VAL A 181 -0.24 -15.25 3.31
CA VAL A 181 -0.31 -14.33 4.46
C VAL A 181 -1.63 -14.45 5.21
N LEU A 182 -2.76 -14.47 4.49
CA LEU A 182 -4.09 -14.61 5.09
C LEU A 182 -4.28 -15.99 5.73
N THR A 183 -3.72 -17.06 5.16
CA THR A 183 -3.72 -18.38 5.82
C THR A 183 -2.92 -18.40 7.12
N LEU A 184 -1.82 -17.66 7.22
CA LEU A 184 -1.14 -17.48 8.51
C LEU A 184 -2.03 -16.70 9.50
N MET A 185 -2.78 -15.70 9.03
CA MET A 185 -3.76 -14.97 9.84
C MET A 185 -4.96 -15.83 10.26
N ASP A 186 -5.43 -16.74 9.41
CA ASP A 186 -6.46 -17.72 9.75
C ASP A 186 -6.00 -18.56 10.96
N ILE A 187 -4.77 -19.12 10.89
CA ILE A 187 -4.16 -19.89 11.99
C ILE A 187 -4.03 -19.02 13.26
N ILE A 188 -3.56 -17.77 13.14
CA ILE A 188 -3.46 -16.84 14.27
C ILE A 188 -4.82 -16.60 14.90
N LEU A 189 -5.91 -16.52 14.13
CA LEU A 189 -7.28 -16.30 14.61
C LEU A 189 -8.03 -17.60 14.94
N GLU A 190 -7.38 -18.76 14.80
CA GLU A 190 -7.98 -20.09 14.98
C GLU A 190 -9.19 -20.36 14.06
N LEU A 191 -9.10 -19.83 12.83
CA LEU A 191 -10.01 -20.09 11.73
C LEU A 191 -9.51 -21.26 10.86
N PRO A 192 -10.38 -21.89 10.06
CA PRO A 192 -9.95 -22.82 9.00
C PRO A 192 -9.02 -22.14 7.99
N GLU A 193 -8.02 -22.86 7.48
CA GLU A 193 -7.07 -22.32 6.50
C GLU A 193 -7.79 -21.87 5.20
N GLY A 194 -7.60 -20.60 4.84
CA GLY A 194 -8.19 -19.98 3.65
C GLY A 194 -9.49 -19.22 3.90
N GLU A 195 -10.03 -19.19 5.12
CA GLU A 195 -11.30 -18.53 5.44
C GLU A 195 -11.26 -17.03 5.12
N LEU A 196 -10.26 -16.29 5.61
CA LEU A 196 -10.12 -14.86 5.33
C LEU A 196 -9.97 -14.57 3.83
N TYR A 197 -9.18 -15.37 3.09
CA TYR A 197 -9.05 -15.18 1.65
C TYR A 197 -10.38 -15.43 0.93
N ASN A 198 -11.05 -16.55 1.23
CA ASN A 198 -12.28 -16.94 0.56
C ASN A 198 -13.45 -15.97 0.84
N LYS A 199 -13.59 -15.48 2.08
CA LYS A 199 -14.67 -14.57 2.47
C LYS A 199 -14.39 -13.12 2.06
N TYR A 200 -13.17 -12.63 2.23
CA TYR A 200 -12.87 -11.19 2.09
C TYR A 200 -12.17 -10.83 0.77
N PHE A 201 -11.26 -11.68 0.26
CA PHE A 201 -10.35 -11.29 -0.82
C PHE A 201 -10.52 -12.04 -2.15
N LYS A 202 -11.31 -13.12 -2.19
CA LYS A 202 -11.48 -13.96 -3.38
C LYS A 202 -11.79 -13.15 -4.64
N VAL A 203 -11.07 -13.44 -5.72
CA VAL A 203 -11.36 -12.92 -7.06
C VAL A 203 -12.46 -13.76 -7.72
N ILE A 204 -13.44 -13.09 -8.31
CA ILE A 204 -14.47 -13.68 -9.16
C ILE A 204 -14.33 -13.06 -10.56
N GLU A 205 -14.13 -13.88 -11.59
CA GLU A 205 -13.75 -13.40 -12.92
C GLU A 205 -14.75 -12.37 -13.48
N ASN A 206 -14.24 -11.21 -13.92
CA ASN A 206 -15.01 -10.08 -14.45
C ASN A 206 -16.06 -9.47 -13.50
N LYS A 207 -16.04 -9.83 -12.20
CA LYS A 207 -16.95 -9.29 -11.19
C LYS A 207 -16.20 -8.41 -10.18
N THR A 208 -15.80 -7.22 -10.61
CA THR A 208 -14.94 -6.30 -9.84
C THR A 208 -15.47 -6.00 -8.42
N ARG A 209 -16.77 -5.72 -8.28
CA ARG A 209 -17.39 -5.38 -6.99
C ARG A 209 -17.54 -6.57 -6.03
N GLU A 210 -17.70 -7.78 -6.58
CA GLU A 210 -17.78 -9.04 -5.79
C GLU A 210 -16.38 -9.65 -5.56
N SER A 211 -15.30 -8.93 -5.88
CA SER A 211 -13.92 -9.41 -5.80
C SER A 211 -13.08 -8.58 -4.84
N GLY A 212 -12.18 -9.23 -4.09
CA GLY A 212 -11.03 -8.53 -3.53
C GLY A 212 -10.06 -8.19 -4.66
N THR A 213 -9.65 -6.93 -4.76
CA THR A 213 -8.68 -6.50 -5.79
C THR A 213 -7.81 -5.35 -5.31
N GLY A 214 -8.41 -4.24 -4.87
CA GLY A 214 -7.67 -3.01 -4.55
C GLY A 214 -6.98 -2.41 -5.77
N PHE A 215 -5.77 -1.86 -5.61
CA PHE A 215 -5.01 -1.25 -6.70
C PHE A 215 -3.48 -1.33 -6.51
N GLY A 216 -2.76 -1.50 -7.61
CA GLY A 216 -1.31 -1.36 -7.67
C GLY A 216 -0.89 0.09 -7.90
N ARG A 217 0.30 0.48 -7.47
CA ARG A 217 0.85 1.82 -7.65
C ARG A 217 2.36 1.77 -7.89
N PHE A 218 2.79 2.49 -8.91
CA PHE A 218 4.17 2.97 -9.07
C PHE A 218 4.26 4.39 -8.52
N LEU A 219 5.32 4.71 -7.79
CA LEU A 219 5.46 5.96 -7.02
C LEU A 219 6.93 6.39 -7.03
N LEU A 220 7.22 7.63 -7.45
CA LEU A 220 8.57 8.22 -7.37
C LEU A 220 8.55 9.45 -6.46
N TYR A 221 9.43 9.49 -5.45
CA TYR A 221 9.84 10.76 -4.82
C TYR A 221 11.16 11.21 -5.43
N HIS A 222 11.19 12.44 -5.91
CA HIS A 222 12.39 13.04 -6.50
C HIS A 222 13.30 13.62 -5.42
N PRO A 223 14.64 13.67 -5.65
CA PRO A 223 15.58 14.38 -4.79
C PRO A 223 15.15 15.83 -4.54
N VAL A 224 15.44 16.31 -3.34
CA VAL A 224 15.04 17.63 -2.84
C VAL A 224 16.18 18.27 -2.04
N ASN A 225 16.18 19.60 -1.97
CA ASN A 225 17.20 20.38 -1.27
C ASN A 225 16.78 20.73 0.17
N ASP A 226 17.71 21.32 0.93
CA ASP A 226 17.45 21.71 2.32
C ASP A 226 16.31 22.73 2.48
N ASP A 227 16.16 23.67 1.54
CA ASP A 227 15.03 24.61 1.52
C ASP A 227 13.68 23.88 1.46
N TYR A 228 13.56 22.86 0.62
CA TYR A 228 12.39 21.99 0.56
C TYR A 228 12.21 21.20 1.87
N ASN A 229 13.28 20.61 2.41
CA ASN A 229 13.21 19.82 3.64
C ASN A 229 12.78 20.70 4.84
N ASN A 230 13.26 21.94 4.91
CA ASN A 230 12.84 22.93 5.91
C ASN A 230 11.36 23.29 5.75
N LYS A 231 10.93 23.68 4.54
CA LYS A 231 9.52 24.00 4.23
C LYS A 231 8.55 22.83 4.47
N THR A 232 9.01 21.60 4.34
CA THR A 232 8.16 20.41 4.49
C THR A 232 8.29 19.74 5.86
N SER A 233 9.06 20.33 6.80
CA SER A 233 9.41 19.70 8.08
C SER A 233 9.91 18.26 7.91
N SER A 234 10.75 18.06 6.89
CA SER A 234 11.33 16.78 6.48
C SER A 234 10.31 15.64 6.27
N THR A 235 9.05 15.96 5.95
CA THR A 235 7.96 14.98 5.82
C THR A 235 7.36 15.01 4.41
N TRP A 236 7.83 14.12 3.53
CA TRP A 236 7.37 14.00 2.14
C TRP A 236 5.94 13.44 2.00
N LEU A 237 5.52 12.58 2.94
CA LEU A 237 4.14 12.11 3.06
C LEU A 237 3.81 12.00 4.55
N ARG A 238 2.62 12.47 4.96
CA ARG A 238 2.25 12.55 6.38
C ARG A 238 1.89 11.19 6.99
N GLY A 239 1.78 11.18 8.32
CA GLY A 239 1.30 10.05 9.10
C GLY A 239 -0.14 9.70 8.72
N HIS A 240 -0.37 8.50 8.18
CA HIS A 240 -1.69 7.97 7.83
C HIS A 240 -1.76 6.48 8.10
N THR A 241 -2.98 5.95 8.17
CA THR A 241 -3.25 4.51 8.05
C THR A 241 -3.73 4.20 6.63
N ASP A 242 -3.55 2.96 6.16
CA ASP A 242 -4.12 2.53 4.88
C ASP A 242 -5.62 2.25 4.99
N ALA A 243 -6.35 2.44 3.89
CA ALA A 243 -7.80 2.23 3.88
C ALA A 243 -8.20 0.75 3.81
N GLY A 244 -7.47 -0.04 3.00
CA GLY A 244 -7.79 -1.43 2.68
C GLY A 244 -7.47 -2.44 3.79
N GLY A 245 -7.29 -3.70 3.41
CA GLY A 245 -6.98 -4.78 4.34
C GLY A 245 -5.49 -4.97 4.57
N LEU A 246 -4.71 -5.02 3.49
CA LEU A 246 -3.27 -5.29 3.49
C LEU A 246 -2.57 -4.39 2.47
N THR A 247 -1.35 -3.97 2.73
CA THR A 247 -0.51 -3.23 1.77
C THR A 247 0.84 -3.92 1.65
N TYR A 248 1.30 -4.15 0.42
CA TYR A 248 2.60 -4.76 0.12
C TYR A 248 3.49 -3.74 -0.59
N ILE A 249 4.66 -3.45 -0.03
CA ILE A 249 5.61 -2.46 -0.53
C ILE A 249 6.91 -3.21 -0.84
N LEU A 250 7.40 -3.13 -2.08
CA LEU A 250 8.74 -3.63 -2.41
C LEU A 250 9.78 -2.88 -1.58
N SER A 251 10.59 -3.58 -0.78
CA SER A 251 11.58 -2.95 0.10
C SER A 251 12.58 -2.13 -0.71
N GLN A 252 12.99 -0.98 -0.16
CA GLN A 252 13.92 -0.05 -0.79
C GLN A 252 15.07 0.21 0.17
N SER A 253 16.26 0.44 -0.38
CA SER A 253 17.46 0.80 0.38
C SER A 253 17.42 2.20 0.98
N ILE A 254 16.63 3.11 0.38
CA ILE A 254 16.47 4.48 0.85
C ILE A 254 15.61 4.52 2.12
N LEU A 255 16.21 4.97 3.23
CA LEU A 255 15.66 4.87 4.57
C LEU A 255 14.71 6.04 4.85
N SER A 256 13.49 5.96 4.32
CA SER A 256 12.49 7.03 4.40
C SER A 256 11.16 6.62 5.04
N LEU A 257 10.82 5.34 5.02
CA LEU A 257 9.56 4.84 5.61
C LEU A 257 9.69 4.82 7.13
N GLN A 258 8.77 5.49 7.82
CA GLN A 258 8.67 5.46 9.28
C GLN A 258 7.30 4.99 9.74
N VAL A 259 7.28 4.18 10.80
CA VAL A 259 6.08 3.72 11.50
C VAL A 259 6.02 4.40 12.86
N ARG A 260 4.83 4.83 13.28
CA ARG A 260 4.57 5.30 14.64
C ARG A 260 4.16 4.12 15.50
N THR A 261 4.96 3.82 16.51
CA THR A 261 4.72 2.74 17.47
C THR A 261 3.49 3.01 18.35
N TYR A 262 2.86 1.95 18.87
CA TYR A 262 1.66 2.05 19.71
C TYR A 262 1.95 2.25 21.20
N ASP A 263 3.12 1.82 21.67
CA ASP A 263 3.53 1.82 23.08
C ASP A 263 4.03 3.20 23.53
N ASP A 264 4.87 3.86 22.73
CA ASP A 264 5.49 5.14 23.08
C ASP A 264 5.25 6.28 22.07
N ASN A 265 4.45 6.03 21.02
CA ASN A 265 4.13 6.97 19.94
C ASN A 265 5.34 7.55 19.19
N LYS A 266 6.53 6.93 19.28
CA LYS A 266 7.72 7.38 18.55
C LYS A 266 7.69 6.95 17.09
N TRP A 267 8.35 7.73 16.25
CA TRP A 267 8.61 7.36 14.85
C TRP A 267 9.89 6.55 14.76
N LYS A 268 9.79 5.31 14.28
CA LYS A 268 10.95 4.46 13.97
C LYS A 268 11.01 4.18 12.47
N TYR A 269 12.21 4.15 11.92
CA TYR A 269 12.40 3.81 10.50
C TYR A 269 12.21 2.31 10.27
N VAL A 270 11.68 1.92 9.11
CA VAL A 270 11.64 0.52 8.68
C VAL A 270 12.94 0.21 7.96
N SER A 271 13.74 -0.72 8.49
CA SER A 271 15.02 -1.11 7.88
C SER A 271 14.82 -1.76 6.50
N HIS A 272 15.78 -1.57 5.59
CA HIS A 272 15.80 -2.28 4.31
C HIS A 272 16.08 -3.77 4.52
N THR A 273 15.55 -4.61 3.62
CA THR A 273 15.98 -6.00 3.45
C THR A 273 15.92 -6.30 1.95
N PRO A 274 17.03 -6.73 1.32
CA PRO A 274 17.07 -7.00 -0.13
C PRO A 274 15.95 -7.95 -0.57
N ASP A 275 15.37 -7.66 -1.73
CA ASP A 275 14.25 -8.34 -2.38
C ASP A 275 12.95 -8.48 -1.58
N ALA A 276 12.93 -8.12 -0.30
CA ALA A 276 11.80 -8.36 0.60
C ALA A 276 10.58 -7.48 0.26
N LEU A 277 9.40 -7.99 0.62
CA LEU A 277 8.18 -7.18 0.68
C LEU A 277 7.94 -6.72 2.11
N ILE A 278 7.88 -5.42 2.34
CA ILE A 278 7.35 -4.84 3.58
C ILE A 278 5.83 -4.91 3.49
N VAL A 279 5.17 -5.45 4.51
CA VAL A 279 3.71 -5.62 4.52
C VAL A 279 3.13 -4.96 5.76
N ASN A 280 2.03 -4.23 5.56
CA ASN A 280 1.27 -3.64 6.66
C ASN A 280 -0.23 -3.92 6.59
N ILE A 281 -0.85 -3.89 7.76
CA ILE A 281 -2.29 -4.03 7.96
C ILE A 281 -2.96 -2.67 7.75
N GLY A 282 -4.05 -2.66 7.00
CA GLY A 282 -4.91 -1.49 6.82
C GLY A 282 -6.15 -1.52 7.71
N ASP A 283 -6.90 -0.41 7.71
CA ASP A 283 -8.01 -0.21 8.65
C ASP A 283 -9.15 -1.22 8.48
N THR A 284 -9.43 -1.68 7.26
CA THR A 284 -10.44 -2.72 7.05
C THR A 284 -10.10 -4.01 7.82
N MET A 285 -8.84 -4.44 7.82
CA MET A 285 -8.42 -5.65 8.53
C MET A 285 -8.32 -5.43 10.05
N LYS A 286 -7.93 -4.21 10.49
CA LYS A 286 -8.09 -3.78 11.90
C LYS A 286 -9.54 -3.92 12.34
N PHE A 287 -10.52 -3.49 11.54
CA PHE A 287 -11.94 -3.56 11.89
C PHE A 287 -12.50 -4.99 11.86
N ILE A 288 -12.18 -5.78 10.83
CA ILE A 288 -12.55 -7.20 10.74
C ILE A 288 -12.06 -7.98 11.96
N THR A 289 -10.91 -7.62 12.53
CA THR A 289 -10.34 -8.29 13.71
C THR A 289 -10.63 -7.58 15.04
N GLY A 290 -11.57 -6.63 15.07
CA GLY A 290 -11.95 -5.91 16.30
C GLY A 290 -10.78 -5.14 16.96
N GLY A 291 -9.79 -4.73 16.17
CA GLY A 291 -8.57 -4.07 16.65
C GLY A 291 -7.50 -5.03 17.18
N TYR A 292 -7.64 -6.35 17.01
CA TYR A 292 -6.61 -7.32 17.36
C TYR A 292 -5.36 -7.13 16.51
N PHE A 293 -5.52 -7.10 15.18
CA PHE A 293 -4.46 -6.66 14.28
C PHE A 293 -4.45 -5.14 14.19
N LYS A 294 -3.26 -4.54 14.22
CA LYS A 294 -3.07 -3.09 14.30
C LYS A 294 -2.88 -2.49 12.92
N SER A 295 -3.58 -1.39 12.62
CA SER A 295 -3.31 -0.56 11.44
C SER A 295 -2.50 0.65 11.88
N SER A 296 -1.17 0.53 11.78
CA SER A 296 -0.24 1.54 12.27
C SER A 296 -0.21 2.79 11.39
N VAL A 297 -0.09 3.93 12.06
CA VAL A 297 0.20 5.20 11.40
C VAL A 297 1.62 5.17 10.86
N HIS A 298 1.79 5.39 9.57
CA HIS A 298 3.10 5.41 8.92
C HIS A 298 3.24 6.65 8.02
N ARG A 299 4.48 7.08 7.77
CA ARG A 299 4.81 8.30 7.02
C ARG A 299 6.03 8.09 6.13
N VAL A 300 6.23 9.00 5.17
CA VAL A 300 7.50 9.10 4.42
C VAL A 300 8.24 10.34 4.89
N HIS A 301 9.35 10.11 5.57
CA HIS A 301 10.29 11.14 6.01
C HIS A 301 11.36 11.38 4.92
N THR A 302 12.14 12.45 5.03
CA THR A 302 13.38 12.58 4.26
C THR A 302 14.33 11.44 4.57
N ALA A 303 15.13 11.07 3.57
CA ALA A 303 16.23 10.14 3.75
C ALA A 303 17.40 10.78 4.54
N PRO A 304 18.27 9.95 5.16
CA PRO A 304 19.60 10.31 5.66
C PRO A 304 20.41 11.16 4.66
N ALA A 305 21.35 11.96 5.16
CA ALA A 305 22.10 12.91 4.34
C ALA A 305 22.88 12.24 3.20
N ASP A 306 23.41 11.03 3.43
CA ASP A 306 24.11 10.23 2.43
C ASP A 306 23.19 9.59 1.36
N GLN A 307 21.87 9.72 1.51
CA GLN A 307 20.86 9.21 0.57
C GLN A 307 19.99 10.30 -0.07
N GLN A 308 20.07 11.57 0.33
CA GLN A 308 19.18 12.65 -0.18
C GLN A 308 19.27 12.90 -1.69
N GLY A 309 20.40 12.58 -2.32
CA GLY A 309 20.60 12.73 -3.77
C GLY A 309 19.89 11.66 -4.62
N PHE A 310 19.30 10.63 -4.02
CA PHE A 310 18.70 9.49 -4.73
C PHE A 310 17.18 9.63 -4.87
N THR A 311 16.67 9.30 -6.06
CA THR A 311 15.23 9.10 -6.28
C THR A 311 14.75 7.92 -5.46
N ARG A 312 13.62 8.04 -4.76
CA ARG A 312 12.94 6.90 -4.17
C ARG A 312 11.93 6.33 -5.16
N SER A 313 12.26 5.20 -5.78
CA SER A 313 11.28 4.38 -6.49
C SER A 313 10.49 3.53 -5.49
N THR A 314 9.22 3.29 -5.74
CA THR A 314 8.35 2.58 -4.80
C THR A 314 7.21 1.90 -5.57
N ILE A 315 7.11 0.58 -5.40
CA ILE A 315 6.05 -0.24 -5.98
C ILE A 315 5.20 -0.75 -4.82
N ILE A 316 3.91 -0.40 -4.83
CA ILE A 316 2.97 -0.71 -3.76
C ILE A 316 1.76 -1.44 -4.34
N TYR A 317 1.32 -2.50 -3.66
CA TYR A 317 0.01 -3.08 -3.85
C TYR A 317 -0.86 -2.80 -2.62
N PHE A 318 -1.93 -2.02 -2.80
CA PHE A 318 -2.95 -1.79 -1.79
C PHE A 318 -4.08 -2.81 -1.98
N ALA A 319 -4.15 -3.83 -1.13
CA ALA A 319 -5.16 -4.87 -1.19
C ALA A 319 -6.41 -4.49 -0.41
N SER A 320 -7.52 -4.31 -1.13
CA SER A 320 -8.84 -4.16 -0.54
C SER A 320 -9.63 -5.48 -0.65
N PRO A 321 -10.36 -5.87 0.42
CA PRO A 321 -11.43 -6.85 0.30
C PRO A 321 -12.52 -6.42 -0.68
N ARG A 322 -13.49 -7.32 -0.93
CA ARG A 322 -14.73 -6.99 -1.63
C ARG A 322 -15.41 -5.80 -0.98
N LEU A 323 -16.06 -4.94 -1.76
CA LEU A 323 -16.68 -3.72 -1.24
C LEU A 323 -18.01 -3.97 -0.52
N ASP A 324 -18.68 -5.08 -0.79
CA ASP A 324 -20.06 -5.38 -0.37
C ASP A 324 -20.18 -6.05 1.01
N ILE A 325 -19.06 -6.33 1.69
CA ILE A 325 -19.03 -7.08 2.95
C ILE A 325 -18.88 -6.16 4.17
N PHE A 326 -19.50 -6.55 5.29
CA PHE A 326 -19.34 -5.88 6.57
C PHE A 326 -17.99 -6.19 7.22
N MET A 327 -17.43 -5.21 7.93
CA MET A 327 -16.13 -5.30 8.58
C MET A 327 -16.29 -5.44 10.10
N ASP A 328 -16.80 -6.57 10.57
CA ASP A 328 -17.09 -6.80 12.00
C ASP A 328 -16.39 -8.08 12.52
N PRO A 329 -15.92 -8.14 13.77
CA PRO A 329 -15.29 -9.36 14.34
C PRO A 329 -16.27 -10.53 14.48
N GLU A 330 -17.56 -10.24 14.64
CA GLU A 330 -18.65 -11.22 14.66
C GLU A 330 -18.77 -11.97 13.32
N GLU A 331 -18.44 -11.33 12.19
CA GLU A 331 -18.53 -11.95 10.86
C GLU A 331 -17.50 -13.05 10.65
N ILE A 332 -16.32 -12.97 11.28
CA ILE A 332 -15.32 -14.05 11.19
C ILE A 332 -15.54 -15.14 12.25
N ASN A 333 -16.32 -14.87 13.30
CA ASN A 333 -16.59 -15.80 14.41
C ASN A 333 -15.34 -16.52 14.94
N SER A 334 -14.23 -15.78 15.10
CA SER A 334 -12.93 -16.34 15.50
C SER A 334 -13.00 -16.89 16.93
N PRO A 335 -12.65 -18.18 17.16
CA PRO A 335 -12.57 -18.75 18.51
C PRO A 335 -11.63 -17.96 19.42
N LYS A 336 -10.53 -17.42 18.87
CA LYS A 336 -9.55 -16.64 19.63
C LYS A 336 -10.05 -15.24 20.00
N LEU A 337 -10.72 -14.54 19.08
CA LEU A 337 -11.34 -13.23 19.38
C LEU A 337 -12.45 -13.40 20.42
N ASN A 338 -13.29 -14.44 20.27
CA ASN A 338 -14.33 -14.80 21.24
C ASN A 338 -13.74 -15.06 22.64
N ARG A 339 -12.66 -15.86 22.76
CA ARG A 339 -11.97 -16.08 24.05
C ARG A 339 -11.28 -14.84 24.61
N LYS A 340 -10.97 -13.84 23.78
CA LYS A 340 -10.44 -12.54 24.22
C LYS A 340 -11.52 -11.50 24.53
N GLY A 341 -12.80 -11.83 24.35
CA GLY A 341 -13.91 -10.88 24.50
C GLY A 341 -13.90 -9.76 23.45
N ILE A 342 -13.24 -9.97 22.31
CA ILE A 342 -13.17 -8.98 21.23
C ILE A 342 -14.42 -9.14 20.36
N LEU A 343 -15.43 -8.32 20.68
CA LEU A 343 -16.72 -8.27 20.00
C LEU A 343 -16.87 -6.93 19.25
N ARG A 344 -17.93 -6.79 18.45
CA ARG A 344 -18.30 -5.49 17.88
C ARG A 344 -18.91 -4.66 19.02
N ASP A 345 -18.51 -3.40 19.17
CA ASP A 345 -19.25 -2.47 20.03
C ASP A 345 -20.64 -2.26 19.41
N GLU A 346 -21.68 -2.65 20.15
CA GLU A 346 -23.07 -2.64 19.70
C GLU A 346 -23.56 -1.24 19.31
N ASN A 347 -22.99 -0.20 19.93
CA ASN A 347 -23.29 1.21 19.64
C ASN A 347 -22.77 1.65 18.26
N LEU A 348 -21.81 0.90 17.68
CA LEU A 348 -21.25 1.20 16.37
C LEU A 348 -22.13 0.61 15.27
N ARG A 349 -22.65 1.48 14.40
CA ARG A 349 -23.34 1.06 13.17
C ARG A 349 -22.41 0.19 12.33
N ARG A 350 -22.95 -0.93 11.84
CA ARG A 350 -22.30 -1.80 10.85
C ARG A 350 -22.10 -1.02 9.54
N ILE A 351 -20.89 -1.10 8.99
CA ILE A 351 -20.54 -0.52 7.68
C ILE A 351 -19.82 -1.55 6.81
N THR A 352 -20.04 -1.41 5.51
CA THR A 352 -19.35 -2.19 4.50
C THR A 352 -17.96 -1.63 4.22
N VAL A 353 -17.10 -2.44 3.58
CA VAL A 353 -15.80 -1.99 3.05
C VAL A 353 -15.99 -0.84 2.05
N GLY A 354 -17.06 -0.85 1.26
CA GLY A 354 -17.42 0.23 0.33
C GLY A 354 -17.72 1.55 1.03
N ASP A 355 -18.59 1.54 2.05
CA ASP A 355 -18.91 2.73 2.86
C ASP A 355 -17.63 3.37 3.43
N TRP A 356 -16.70 2.54 3.91
CA TRP A 356 -15.43 2.97 4.48
C TRP A 356 -14.45 3.50 3.44
N ASP A 357 -14.28 2.78 2.33
CA ASP A 357 -13.39 3.19 1.24
C ASP A 357 -13.88 4.52 0.65
N GLU A 358 -15.18 4.69 0.37
CA GLU A 358 -15.75 5.96 -0.09
C GLU A 358 -15.45 7.10 0.88
N ALA A 359 -15.87 6.96 2.14
CA ALA A 359 -15.75 8.01 3.14
C ALA A 359 -14.28 8.36 3.44
N LYS A 360 -13.36 7.38 3.49
CA LYS A 360 -11.92 7.64 3.65
C LYS A 360 -11.29 8.25 2.39
N GLY A 361 -11.73 7.85 1.20
CA GLY A 361 -11.30 8.45 -0.07
C GLY A 361 -11.67 9.92 -0.21
N GLN A 362 -12.84 10.34 0.29
CA GLN A 362 -13.25 11.76 0.34
C GLN A 362 -12.31 12.64 1.18
N PHE A 363 -11.57 12.08 2.14
CA PHE A 363 -10.55 12.82 2.90
C PHE A 363 -9.25 12.98 2.10
N PHE A 364 -8.88 11.98 1.27
CA PHE A 364 -7.68 12.02 0.44
C PHE A 364 -7.85 12.74 -0.91
N ASN A 365 -9.06 12.88 -1.46
CA ASN A 365 -9.29 13.53 -2.75
C ASN A 365 -9.22 15.08 -2.72
N LYS A 366 -8.85 15.70 -1.59
CA LYS A 366 -8.89 17.16 -1.41
C LYS A 366 -7.50 17.78 -1.62
N THR A 367 -7.41 18.78 -2.49
CA THR A 367 -6.14 19.35 -2.99
C THR A 367 -5.35 20.20 -1.99
N SER A 368 -5.95 20.57 -0.85
CA SER A 368 -5.32 21.41 0.19
C SER A 368 -4.97 20.63 1.46
N ALA A 369 -3.72 20.80 1.90
CA ALA A 369 -3.05 20.12 3.02
C ALA A 369 -3.68 20.21 4.42
N ASN A 370 -4.67 21.08 4.62
CA ASN A 370 -4.99 21.64 5.94
C ASN A 370 -5.92 20.76 6.81
N ARG A 371 -5.60 19.47 6.95
CA ARG A 371 -6.45 18.46 7.64
C ARG A 371 -5.61 17.53 8.53
N LYS A 372 -5.60 17.80 9.84
CA LYS A 372 -5.00 16.95 10.91
C LYS A 372 -6.09 16.26 11.74
N ASN A 373 -7.13 15.73 11.10
CA ASN A 373 -8.30 15.24 11.82
C ASN A 373 -8.31 13.72 11.81
N ASN A 374 -8.56 13.12 12.98
CA ASN A 374 -8.94 11.72 13.06
C ASN A 374 -10.26 11.56 12.31
N LEU A 375 -10.29 10.61 11.40
CA LEU A 375 -11.48 10.22 10.67
C LEU A 375 -12.29 9.31 11.58
N LEU A 376 -13.27 9.89 12.28
CA LEU A 376 -14.24 9.16 13.07
C LEU A 376 -15.51 8.94 12.24
N ILE A 377 -15.70 7.73 11.74
CA ILE A 377 -16.92 7.32 11.03
C ILE A 377 -17.63 6.30 11.91
N LEU A 378 -18.79 6.68 12.46
CA LEU A 378 -19.64 5.79 13.24
C LEU A 378 -18.85 5.08 14.36
N GLY A 379 -18.06 5.87 15.09
CA GLY A 379 -17.16 5.45 16.18
C GLY A 379 -15.89 4.69 15.76
N ARG A 380 -15.69 4.41 14.46
CA ARG A 380 -14.46 3.80 13.95
C ARG A 380 -13.43 4.88 13.62
N GLU A 381 -12.22 4.73 14.14
CA GLU A 381 -11.16 5.73 14.02
C GLU A 381 -10.02 5.32 13.07
N SER A 382 -9.65 6.25 12.19
CA SER A 382 -8.51 6.22 11.26
C SER A 382 -7.78 7.56 11.26
N ILE A 383 -6.53 7.59 10.81
CA ILE A 383 -5.83 8.85 10.54
C ILE A 383 -5.68 9.01 9.03
N GLY A 384 -6.37 10.01 8.48
CA GLY A 384 -6.26 10.40 7.07
C GLY A 384 -5.36 11.61 6.91
N SER A 385 -4.38 11.55 6.02
CA SER A 385 -3.54 12.71 5.70
C SER A 385 -2.90 12.61 4.31
N LEU A 386 -2.63 13.78 3.71
CA LEU A 386 -1.89 13.87 2.46
C LEU A 386 -0.49 14.42 2.76
N ILE A 387 -0.36 15.73 2.92
CA ILE A 387 0.91 16.47 2.90
C ILE A 387 0.80 17.76 3.78
N GLY A 388 1.89 18.18 4.48
CA GLY A 388 2.11 19.46 5.26
C GLY A 388 1.12 19.90 6.37
N GLU A 389 1.46 20.49 7.54
CA GLU A 389 2.71 20.84 8.26
C GLU A 389 2.54 20.73 9.82
N THR A 390 3.63 20.79 10.59
CA THR A 390 3.81 20.80 12.08
C THR A 390 3.33 19.62 12.94
N THR A 391 4.14 19.30 13.96
CA THR A 391 3.84 18.40 15.08
C THR A 391 2.71 18.95 15.96
N ILE A 392 1.80 18.09 16.44
CA ILE A 392 0.96 18.39 17.61
C ILE A 392 1.51 17.56 18.75
N THR A 393 1.96 18.20 19.82
CA THR A 393 2.13 17.57 21.13
C THR A 393 0.74 17.21 21.66
N ILE A 394 0.45 15.92 21.73
CA ILE A 394 -0.73 15.41 22.44
C ILE A 394 -0.43 15.61 23.94
N PRO A 395 -1.27 16.33 24.71
CA PRO A 395 -1.15 16.38 26.17
C PRO A 395 -1.37 14.97 26.74
N VAL A 396 -0.63 14.64 27.81
CA VAL A 396 -0.77 13.38 28.56
C VAL A 396 -2.15 13.28 29.20
#